data_AF-A0A9W6P4V8-F1
#
_entry.id   AF-A0A9W6P4V8-F1
#
_cell.length_a   1.000
_cell.length_b   1.000
_cell.length_c   1.000
_cell.angle_alpha   90.00
_cell.angle_beta   90.00
_cell.angle_gamma   90.00
#
_symmetry.space_group_name_H-M   'P 1'
#
loop_
_entity.id
_entity.type
_entity.pdbx_description
1 polymer ?
#
loop_
_entity_poly.entity_id
_entity_poly.type
_entity_poly.pdbx_seq_one_letter_code
_entity_poly.pdbx_strand_id
1 'polypeptide(L)'
;MVSAVLLAMISGSCLLAATHLRRAQWPARGPYVAIIAWQALGLAWGISTIGALLALGLTPYERGVVGGLFALVRDAAAHGLMLPQLADPRLGALRGVAIVAAVGLTLLLFWGLVLSFVQVLRTRSRHRHLLELVGRDDPDVPGARVLDHPAAAAYCLPGVLNPQVVISAGALAMLDRKELAAVLAHEHAHLRQRHDLVLLPFSSLKRAFPRVRFMATCYNSVALLIEMCADDQARRAHSPRELATALVRFGTAGNPTVPAGAMAVVPNPDQPEVLTRVSRLLNPGARLSRTTSTAVLLGSAALMATTLGLWNLPM
;
A
#
# COMPACT_ATOMS: atom_id res chain seq x y z
N MET A 1 12.25 30.50 0.30
CA MET A 1 13.30 29.50 -0.10
C MET A 1 13.55 28.40 0.93
N VAL A 2 13.54 28.72 2.23
CA VAL A 2 13.80 27.76 3.32
C VAL A 2 12.84 26.57 3.28
N SER A 3 11.55 26.81 3.08
CA SER A 3 10.54 25.73 3.00
C SER A 3 10.83 24.73 1.88
N ALA A 4 11.33 25.18 0.72
CA ALA A 4 11.69 24.30 -0.38
C ALA A 4 12.83 23.34 0.00
N VAL A 5 13.86 23.86 0.67
CA VAL A 5 15.01 23.06 1.15
C VAL A 5 14.58 22.08 2.24
N LEU A 6 13.78 22.53 3.22
CA LEU A 6 13.28 21.66 4.29
C LEU A 6 12.42 20.52 3.74
N LEU A 7 11.51 20.82 2.80
CA LEU A 7 10.68 19.81 2.14
C LEU A 7 11.52 18.85 1.29
N ALA A 8 12.54 19.33 0.57
CA ALA A 8 13.46 18.48 -0.17
C ALA A 8 14.26 17.54 0.76
N MET A 9 14.72 18.05 1.92
CA MET A 9 15.39 17.23 2.92
C MET A 9 14.48 16.16 3.51
N ILE A 10 13.20 16.49 3.78
CA ILE A 10 12.21 15.50 4.22
C ILE A 10 12.03 14.42 3.16
N SER A 11 11.87 14.79 1.88
CA SER A 11 11.72 13.83 0.78
C SER A 11 12.90 12.87 0.71
N GLY A 12 14.14 13.40 0.72
CA GLY A 12 15.36 12.58 0.74
C GLY A 12 15.46 11.68 1.97
N SER A 13 15.12 12.21 3.15
CA SER A 13 15.12 11.48 4.41
C SER A 13 14.09 10.35 4.43
N CYS A 14 12.94 10.51 3.78
CA CYS A 14 11.93 9.47 3.65
C CYS A 14 12.43 8.27 2.84
N LEU A 15 13.20 8.51 1.77
CA LEU A 15 13.80 7.44 0.99
C LEU A 15 14.84 6.67 1.81
N LEU A 16 15.70 7.38 2.55
CA LEU A 16 16.65 6.76 3.47
C LEU A 16 15.93 5.95 4.55
N ALA A 17 14.95 6.54 5.23
CA ALA A 17 14.15 5.87 6.25
C ALA A 17 13.44 4.62 5.71
N ALA A 18 12.89 4.67 4.49
CA ALA A 18 12.29 3.51 3.83
C ALA A 18 13.31 2.38 3.59
N THR A 19 14.55 2.71 3.19
CA THR A 19 15.61 1.70 3.05
C THR A 19 16.02 1.07 4.38
N HIS A 20 16.07 1.85 5.45
CA HIS A 20 16.37 1.36 6.80
C HIS A 20 15.22 0.51 7.35
N LEU A 21 13.97 0.96 7.18
CA LEU A 21 12.77 0.25 7.61
C LEU A 21 12.70 -1.14 6.98
N ARG A 22 13.02 -1.24 5.68
CA ARG A 22 13.09 -2.52 4.98
C ARG A 22 14.12 -3.49 5.56
N ARG A 23 15.27 -2.97 6.01
CA ARG A 23 16.37 -3.80 6.57
C ARG A 23 16.15 -4.13 8.04
N ALA A 24 15.24 -3.44 8.71
CA ALA A 24 14.97 -3.65 10.11
C ALA A 24 14.24 -4.99 10.35
N GLN A 25 14.52 -5.62 11.49
CA GLN A 25 13.87 -6.88 11.89
C GLN A 25 12.60 -6.66 12.72
N TRP A 26 12.41 -5.46 13.27
CA TRP A 26 11.24 -5.13 14.09
C TRP A 26 9.89 -5.14 13.35
N PRO A 27 9.78 -4.85 12.03
CA PRO A 27 8.50 -4.87 11.33
C PRO A 27 7.76 -6.20 11.47
N ALA A 28 8.48 -7.32 11.43
CA ALA A 28 7.89 -8.64 11.62
C ALA A 28 7.32 -8.87 13.04
N ARG A 29 7.78 -8.11 14.05
CA ARG A 29 7.28 -8.18 15.44
C ARG A 29 6.07 -7.28 15.70
N GLY A 30 5.79 -6.34 14.79
CA GLY A 30 4.70 -5.37 14.88
C GLY A 30 4.23 -4.91 13.50
N PRO A 31 3.65 -5.81 12.69
CA PRO A 31 3.39 -5.55 11.28
C PRO A 31 2.42 -4.39 11.05
N TYR A 32 1.41 -4.25 11.92
CA TYR A 32 0.47 -3.13 11.85
C TYR A 32 1.14 -1.76 12.01
N VAL A 33 2.06 -1.63 12.98
CA VAL A 33 2.82 -0.39 13.22
C VAL A 33 3.76 -0.11 12.05
N ALA A 34 4.38 -1.15 11.49
CA ALA A 34 5.24 -1.02 10.32
C ALA A 34 4.48 -0.58 9.07
N ILE A 35 3.26 -1.08 8.84
CA ILE A 35 2.40 -0.63 7.74
C ILE A 35 2.11 0.88 7.88
N ILE A 36 1.77 1.35 9.08
CA ILE A 36 1.53 2.79 9.32
C ILE A 36 2.78 3.60 9.02
N ALA A 37 3.96 3.15 9.46
CA ALA A 37 5.22 3.82 9.16
C ALA A 37 5.50 3.87 7.65
N TRP A 38 5.26 2.77 6.92
CA TRP A 38 5.38 2.72 5.46
C TRP A 38 4.45 3.71 4.76
N GLN A 39 3.19 3.80 5.20
CA GLN A 39 2.22 4.76 4.66
C GLN A 39 2.65 6.20 4.93
N ALA A 40 3.08 6.49 6.17
CA ALA A 40 3.56 7.81 6.54
C ALA A 40 4.78 8.22 5.71
N LEU A 41 5.76 7.32 5.50
CA LEU A 41 6.92 7.58 4.66
C LEU A 41 6.54 7.83 3.20
N GLY A 42 5.64 7.02 2.63
CA GLY A 42 5.19 7.18 1.25
C GLY A 42 4.44 8.50 1.02
N LEU A 43 3.52 8.84 1.92
CA LEU A 43 2.77 10.11 1.88
C LEU A 43 3.70 11.30 2.11
N ALA A 44 4.60 11.21 3.10
CA ALA A 44 5.58 12.26 3.39
C ALA A 44 6.44 12.55 2.18
N TRP A 45 6.98 11.50 1.56
CA TRP A 45 7.79 11.62 0.36
C TRP A 45 7.02 12.30 -0.78
N GLY A 46 5.79 11.87 -1.08
CA GLY A 46 4.98 12.46 -2.15
C GLY A 46 4.66 13.94 -1.89
N ILE A 47 4.09 14.24 -0.72
CA ILE A 47 3.70 15.59 -0.32
C ILE A 47 4.92 16.51 -0.22
N SER A 48 6.03 16.05 0.35
CA SER A 48 7.24 16.88 0.47
C SER A 48 7.92 17.13 -0.89
N THR A 49 7.94 16.15 -1.80
CA THR A 49 8.51 16.33 -3.14
C THR A 49 7.70 17.35 -3.95
N ILE A 50 6.38 17.21 -3.97
CA ILE A 50 5.48 18.16 -4.66
C ILE A 50 5.60 19.54 -4.01
N GLY A 51 5.58 19.60 -2.67
CA GLY A 51 5.70 20.83 -1.92
C GLY A 51 7.03 21.54 -2.14
N ALA A 52 8.15 20.83 -2.23
CA ALA A 52 9.47 21.40 -2.51
C ALA A 52 9.52 22.05 -3.90
N LEU A 53 8.99 21.36 -4.92
CA LEU A 53 8.92 21.88 -6.29
C LEU A 53 8.01 23.12 -6.36
N LEU A 54 6.84 23.09 -5.72
CA LEU A 54 5.94 24.23 -5.66
C LEU A 54 6.53 25.40 -4.86
N ALA A 55 7.17 25.14 -3.72
CA ALA A 55 7.83 26.17 -2.92
C ALA A 55 8.93 26.88 -3.71
N LEU A 56 9.72 26.14 -4.50
CA LEU A 56 10.72 26.70 -5.41
C LEU A 56 10.07 27.54 -6.52
N GLY A 57 9.04 27.01 -7.17
CA GLY A 57 8.36 27.69 -8.27
C GLY A 57 7.61 28.96 -7.85
N LEU A 58 6.96 28.92 -6.70
CA LEU A 58 6.08 29.98 -6.18
C LEU A 58 6.80 30.96 -5.24
N THR A 59 8.13 30.86 -5.14
CA THR A 59 8.93 31.75 -4.29
C THR A 59 8.63 33.25 -4.48
N PRO A 60 8.39 33.79 -5.70
CA PRO A 60 8.10 35.21 -5.89
C PRO A 60 6.85 35.73 -5.16
N TYR A 61 5.91 34.85 -4.82
CA TYR A 61 4.68 35.23 -4.14
C TYR A 61 4.86 35.39 -2.62
N GLU A 62 5.95 34.89 -2.02
CA GLU A 62 6.30 34.98 -0.59
C GLU A 62 5.18 34.57 0.40
N ARG A 63 4.26 33.70 -0.03
CA ARG A 63 3.05 33.30 0.73
C ARG A 63 3.02 31.81 1.09
N GLY A 64 4.17 31.15 1.06
CA GLY A 64 4.25 29.69 1.16
C GLY A 64 3.63 28.98 -0.05
N VAL A 65 3.49 27.66 0.02
CA VAL A 65 2.99 26.85 -1.11
C VAL A 65 1.51 27.10 -1.34
N VAL A 66 0.70 27.02 -0.29
CA VAL A 66 -0.77 27.17 -0.39
C VAL A 66 -1.14 28.59 -0.83
N GLY A 67 -0.62 29.61 -0.14
CA GLY A 67 -0.89 31.01 -0.49
C GLY A 67 -0.30 31.40 -1.85
N GLY A 68 0.86 30.83 -2.23
CA GLY A 68 1.47 31.00 -3.54
C GLY A 68 0.62 30.40 -4.66
N LEU A 69 0.00 29.23 -4.47
CA LEU A 69 -0.90 28.62 -5.45
C LEU A 69 -2.14 29.49 -5.68
N PHE A 70 -2.77 29.99 -4.62
CA PHE A 70 -3.90 30.91 -4.75
C PHE A 70 -3.50 32.21 -5.45
N ALA A 71 -2.32 32.75 -5.14
CA ALA A 71 -1.80 33.94 -5.80
C ALA A 71 -1.52 33.69 -7.29
N LEU A 72 -0.94 32.54 -7.65
CA LEU A 72 -0.72 32.13 -9.03
C LEU A 72 -2.02 32.00 -9.82
N VAL A 73 -3.03 31.34 -9.26
CA VAL A 73 -4.35 31.18 -9.91
C VAL A 73 -5.00 32.54 -10.17
N ARG A 74 -4.92 33.45 -9.18
CA ARG A 74 -5.44 34.81 -9.32
C ARG A 74 -4.67 35.63 -10.35
N ASP A 75 -3.36 35.50 -10.37
CA ASP A 75 -2.48 36.18 -11.33
C ASP A 75 -2.75 35.68 -12.77
N ALA A 76 -2.89 34.37 -12.94
CA ALA A 76 -3.27 33.76 -14.21
C ALA A 76 -4.67 34.19 -14.68
N ALA A 77 -5.63 34.36 -13.77
CA ALA A 77 -6.95 34.87 -14.10
C ALA A 77 -6.94 36.35 -14.52
N ALA A 78 -6.04 37.16 -13.94
CA ALA A 78 -5.93 38.59 -14.23
C ALA A 78 -5.08 38.91 -15.47
N HIS A 79 -4.01 38.16 -15.71
CA HIS A 79 -3.00 38.46 -16.73
C HIS A 79 -2.83 37.35 -17.80
N GLY A 80 -3.66 36.30 -17.76
CA GLY A 80 -3.56 35.15 -18.65
C GLY A 80 -2.29 34.33 -18.39
N LEU A 81 -1.65 33.83 -19.45
CA LEU A 81 -0.39 33.06 -19.34
C LEU A 81 0.86 33.95 -19.20
N MET A 82 0.71 35.27 -19.28
CA MET A 82 1.80 36.20 -19.01
C MET A 82 1.89 36.37 -17.50
N LEU A 83 2.78 35.61 -16.85
CA LEU A 83 2.98 35.61 -15.40
C LEU A 83 4.19 36.51 -15.06
N PRO A 84 3.99 37.81 -14.80
CA PRO A 84 5.08 38.78 -14.73
C PRO A 84 5.99 38.51 -13.52
N GLN A 85 5.43 37.95 -12.45
CA GLN A 85 6.18 37.55 -11.26
C GLN A 85 7.11 36.35 -11.50
N LEU A 86 6.87 35.57 -12.55
CA LEU A 86 7.70 34.43 -12.94
C LEU A 86 8.65 34.78 -14.11
N ALA A 87 8.51 35.95 -14.73
CA ALA A 87 9.29 36.39 -15.90
C ALA A 87 10.70 36.90 -15.57
N ASP A 88 11.28 36.46 -14.44
CA ASP A 88 12.65 36.78 -14.04
C ASP A 88 13.66 36.19 -15.06
N PRO A 89 14.53 37.00 -15.68
CA PRO A 89 15.47 36.54 -16.71
C PRO A 89 16.43 35.44 -16.26
N ARG A 90 16.72 35.32 -14.95
CA ARG A 90 17.71 34.37 -14.43
C ARG A 90 17.10 33.08 -13.90
N LEU A 91 15.95 33.18 -13.23
CA LEU A 91 15.34 32.06 -12.49
C LEU A 91 13.94 31.69 -12.98
N GLY A 92 13.35 32.45 -13.90
CA GLY A 92 11.99 32.23 -14.39
C GLY A 92 11.79 30.86 -15.04
N ALA A 93 12.74 30.44 -15.89
CA ALA A 93 12.70 29.12 -16.51
C ALA A 93 12.75 27.97 -15.48
N LEU A 94 13.63 28.07 -14.47
CA LEU A 94 13.72 27.07 -13.39
C LEU A 94 12.42 26.99 -12.58
N ARG A 95 11.83 28.15 -12.24
CA ARG A 95 10.56 28.22 -11.50
C ARG A 95 9.41 27.62 -12.31
N GLY A 96 9.32 27.93 -13.60
CA GLY A 96 8.34 27.36 -14.52
C GLY A 96 8.48 25.84 -14.62
N VAL A 97 9.71 25.34 -14.80
CA VAL A 97 10.00 23.89 -14.81
C VAL A 97 9.60 23.24 -13.49
N ALA A 98 9.87 23.87 -12.35
CA ALA A 98 9.50 23.34 -11.04
C ALA A 98 7.97 23.23 -10.86
N ILE A 99 7.21 24.25 -11.28
CA ILE A 99 5.73 24.21 -11.25
C ILE A 99 5.20 23.11 -12.17
N VAL A 100 5.68 23.05 -13.41
CA VAL A 100 5.26 22.02 -14.37
C VAL A 100 5.61 20.63 -13.86
N ALA A 101 6.79 20.44 -13.26
CA ALA A 101 7.19 19.19 -12.65
C ALA A 101 6.31 18.82 -11.45
N ALA A 102 5.93 19.78 -10.61
CA ALA A 102 5.03 19.55 -9.48
C ALA A 102 3.63 19.13 -9.94
N VAL A 103 3.07 19.84 -10.92
CA VAL A 103 1.76 19.51 -11.51
C VAL A 103 1.81 18.17 -12.21
N GLY A 104 2.82 17.92 -13.03
CA GLY A 104 3.03 16.65 -13.73
C GLY A 104 3.17 15.48 -12.76
N LEU A 105 3.94 15.64 -11.67
CA LEU A 105 4.09 14.62 -10.64
C LEU A 105 2.76 14.38 -9.88
N THR A 106 2.05 15.45 -9.53
CA THR A 106 0.73 15.35 -8.87
C THR A 106 -0.26 14.58 -9.74
N LEU A 107 -0.35 14.94 -11.02
CA LEU A 107 -1.21 14.26 -11.99
C LEU A 107 -0.77 12.81 -12.17
N LEU A 108 0.51 12.52 -12.30
CA LEU A 108 1.04 11.16 -12.45
C LEU A 108 0.66 10.28 -11.25
N LEU A 109 0.86 10.77 -10.03
CA LEU A 109 0.53 10.01 -8.81
C LEU A 109 -0.98 9.84 -8.63
N PHE A 110 -1.76 10.91 -8.82
CA PHE A 110 -3.22 10.89 -8.68
C PHE A 110 -3.87 10.02 -9.75
N TRP A 111 -3.51 10.23 -11.02
CA TRP A 111 -4.01 9.43 -12.14
C TRP A 111 -3.59 7.98 -12.01
N GLY A 112 -2.35 7.71 -11.60
CA GLY A 112 -1.87 6.37 -11.28
C GLY A 112 -2.73 5.69 -10.23
N LEU A 113 -3.08 6.40 -9.14
CA LEU A 113 -3.96 5.88 -8.09
C LEU A 113 -5.39 5.64 -8.59
N VAL A 114 -5.97 6.58 -9.33
CA VAL A 114 -7.35 6.48 -9.87
C VAL A 114 -7.45 5.34 -10.87
N LEU A 115 -6.54 5.26 -11.85
CA LEU A 115 -6.50 4.15 -12.80
C LEU A 115 -6.33 2.81 -12.08
N SER A 116 -5.46 2.79 -11.07
CA SER A 116 -5.21 1.60 -10.26
C SER A 116 -6.45 1.12 -9.56
N PHE A 117 -7.18 2.05 -8.95
CA PHE A 117 -8.44 1.79 -8.28
C PHE A 117 -9.51 1.31 -9.26
N VAL A 118 -9.70 2.03 -10.37
CA VAL A 118 -10.70 1.68 -11.40
C VAL A 118 -10.43 0.32 -12.03
N GLN A 119 -9.17 0.01 -12.37
CA GLN A 119 -8.80 -1.29 -12.93
C GLN A 119 -9.08 -2.41 -11.93
N VAL A 120 -8.70 -2.22 -10.66
CA VAL A 120 -8.98 -3.20 -9.59
C VAL A 120 -10.49 -3.42 -9.45
N LEU A 121 -11.29 -2.36 -9.44
CA LEU A 121 -12.76 -2.48 -9.38
C LEU A 121 -13.35 -3.19 -10.59
N ARG A 122 -12.91 -2.87 -11.81
CA ARG A 122 -13.39 -3.50 -13.05
C ARG A 122 -13.08 -4.99 -13.07
N THR A 123 -11.84 -5.36 -12.77
CA THR A 123 -11.45 -6.78 -12.78
C THR A 123 -12.19 -7.56 -11.70
N ARG A 124 -12.40 -6.96 -10.51
CA ARG A 124 -13.21 -7.56 -9.44
C ARG A 124 -14.67 -7.73 -9.82
N SER A 125 -15.27 -6.74 -10.48
CA SER A 125 -16.65 -6.85 -10.97
C SER A 125 -16.79 -7.99 -11.98
N ARG A 126 -15.84 -8.12 -12.92
CA ARG A 126 -15.83 -9.22 -13.89
C ARG A 126 -15.67 -10.58 -13.21
N HIS A 127 -14.75 -10.70 -12.25
CA HIS A 127 -14.55 -11.96 -11.53
C HIS A 127 -15.72 -12.33 -10.64
N ARG A 128 -16.38 -11.35 -10.02
CA ARG A 128 -17.60 -11.60 -9.28
C ARG A 128 -18.69 -12.17 -10.18
N HIS A 129 -18.90 -11.58 -11.34
CA HIS A 129 -19.91 -12.08 -12.27
C HIS A 129 -19.61 -13.52 -12.72
N LEU A 130 -18.33 -13.84 -12.96
CA LEU A 130 -17.92 -15.22 -13.25
C LEU A 130 -18.14 -16.17 -12.06
N LEU A 131 -17.92 -15.71 -10.83
CA LEU A 131 -18.16 -16.52 -9.63
C LEU A 131 -19.63 -16.62 -9.24
N GLU A 132 -20.46 -15.67 -9.63
CA GLU A 132 -21.92 -15.82 -9.55
C GLU A 132 -22.40 -16.98 -10.44
N LEU A 133 -21.75 -17.17 -11.60
CA LEU A 133 -22.08 -18.20 -12.56
C LEU A 133 -21.47 -19.59 -12.23
N VAL A 134 -20.27 -19.62 -11.65
CA VAL A 134 -19.50 -20.87 -11.45
C VAL A 134 -19.37 -21.27 -9.98
N GLY A 135 -19.50 -20.33 -9.04
CA GLY A 135 -19.39 -20.58 -7.62
C GLY A 135 -20.66 -21.22 -7.05
N ARG A 136 -20.49 -22.20 -6.17
CA ARG A 136 -21.57 -22.83 -5.41
C ARG A 136 -21.46 -22.46 -3.93
N ASP A 137 -22.60 -22.41 -3.25
CA ASP A 137 -22.63 -22.31 -1.79
C ASP A 137 -22.52 -23.74 -1.24
N ASP A 138 -21.63 -23.93 -0.26
CA ASP A 138 -21.39 -25.24 0.34
C ASP A 138 -21.77 -25.20 1.83
N PRO A 139 -22.63 -26.11 2.32
CA PRO A 139 -23.02 -26.19 3.74
C PRO A 139 -21.82 -26.40 4.68
N ASP A 140 -20.76 -27.06 4.22
CA ASP A 140 -19.57 -27.33 5.03
C ASP A 140 -18.70 -26.09 5.23
N VAL A 141 -18.93 -25.01 4.45
CA VAL A 141 -18.16 -23.76 4.50
C VAL A 141 -19.07 -22.52 4.50
N PRO A 142 -19.83 -22.28 5.57
CA PRO A 142 -20.76 -21.16 5.63
C PRO A 142 -20.04 -19.81 5.48
N GLY A 143 -20.46 -19.03 4.48
CA GLY A 143 -19.90 -17.70 4.18
C GLY A 143 -18.77 -17.68 3.15
N ALA A 144 -18.37 -18.84 2.59
CA ALA A 144 -17.44 -18.93 1.47
C ALA A 144 -18.12 -19.52 0.23
N ARG A 145 -17.69 -19.06 -0.96
CA ARG A 145 -18.09 -19.64 -2.25
C ARG A 145 -17.10 -20.71 -2.66
N VAL A 146 -17.59 -21.90 -2.99
CA VAL A 146 -16.77 -22.99 -3.50
C VAL A 146 -16.67 -22.90 -5.02
N LEU A 147 -15.44 -22.92 -5.53
CA LEU A 147 -15.14 -22.96 -6.95
C LEU A 147 -14.71 -24.37 -7.34
N ASP A 148 -15.39 -24.97 -8.32
CA ASP A 148 -15.05 -26.28 -8.88
C ASP A 148 -13.74 -26.19 -9.70
N HIS A 149 -12.61 -26.10 -9.01
CA HIS A 149 -11.29 -26.04 -9.59
C HIS A 149 -10.34 -26.99 -8.85
N PRO A 150 -9.57 -27.85 -9.55
CA PRO A 150 -8.71 -28.85 -8.92
C PRO A 150 -7.47 -28.26 -8.26
N ALA A 151 -7.03 -27.06 -8.66
CA ALA A 151 -5.89 -26.41 -8.02
C ALA A 151 -6.28 -25.83 -6.67
N ALA A 152 -5.49 -26.11 -5.63
CA ALA A 152 -5.74 -25.64 -4.28
C ALA A 152 -5.50 -24.13 -4.16
N ALA A 153 -6.59 -23.38 -4.11
CA ALA A 153 -6.63 -21.93 -3.90
C ALA A 153 -7.67 -21.55 -2.83
N ALA A 154 -7.31 -20.58 -2.00
CA ALA A 154 -8.22 -19.78 -1.18
C ALA A 154 -7.86 -18.32 -1.39
N TYR A 155 -8.86 -17.46 -1.60
CA TYR A 155 -8.63 -16.03 -1.79
C TYR A 155 -9.85 -15.19 -1.45
N CYS A 156 -9.60 -13.91 -1.20
CA CYS A 156 -10.63 -12.93 -0.94
C CYS A 156 -10.99 -12.09 -2.17
N LEU A 157 -12.28 -11.90 -2.36
CA LEU A 157 -12.82 -10.86 -3.22
C LEU A 157 -13.38 -9.71 -2.39
N PRO A 158 -12.58 -8.66 -2.15
CA PRO A 158 -13.07 -7.46 -1.49
C PRO A 158 -14.15 -6.76 -2.33
N GLY A 159 -15.18 -6.26 -1.67
CA GLY A 159 -16.26 -5.48 -2.25
C GLY A 159 -16.96 -4.64 -1.19
N VAL A 160 -17.49 -3.48 -1.59
CA VAL A 160 -18.14 -2.54 -0.65
C VAL A 160 -19.45 -3.09 -0.10
N LEU A 161 -20.23 -3.79 -0.93
CA LEU A 161 -21.54 -4.34 -0.56
C LEU A 161 -21.49 -5.83 -0.21
N ASN A 162 -20.72 -6.62 -0.96
CA ASN A 162 -20.63 -8.07 -0.80
C ASN A 162 -19.16 -8.54 -0.81
N PRO A 163 -18.42 -8.44 0.32
CA PRO A 163 -17.12 -9.08 0.46
C PRO A 163 -17.31 -10.60 0.58
N GLN A 164 -16.53 -11.40 -0.16
CA GLN A 164 -16.67 -12.85 -0.18
C GLN A 164 -15.32 -13.55 -0.13
N VAL A 165 -15.27 -14.68 0.57
CA VAL A 165 -14.15 -15.62 0.54
C VAL A 165 -14.46 -16.68 -0.52
N VAL A 166 -13.47 -17.03 -1.33
CA VAL A 166 -13.58 -18.06 -2.37
C VAL A 166 -12.59 -19.16 -2.05
N ILE A 167 -13.06 -20.41 -2.07
CA ILE A 167 -12.25 -21.60 -1.85
C ILE A 167 -12.45 -22.56 -3.01
N SER A 168 -11.36 -23.12 -3.51
CA SER A 168 -11.42 -24.17 -4.54
C SER A 168 -11.78 -25.54 -3.98
N ALA A 169 -12.42 -26.39 -4.79
CA ALA A 169 -12.62 -27.81 -4.47
C ALA A 169 -11.28 -28.53 -4.18
N GLY A 170 -10.21 -28.18 -4.88
CA GLY A 170 -8.86 -28.69 -4.61
C GLY A 170 -8.37 -28.35 -3.19
N ALA A 171 -8.68 -27.16 -2.68
CA ALA A 171 -8.34 -26.78 -1.31
C ALA A 171 -9.19 -27.54 -0.28
N LEU A 172 -10.48 -27.79 -0.55
CA LEU A 172 -11.33 -28.60 0.32
C LEU A 172 -10.88 -30.06 0.40
N ALA A 173 -10.44 -30.63 -0.72
CA ALA A 173 -9.90 -32.00 -0.75
C ALA A 173 -8.54 -32.10 -0.05
N MET A 174 -7.76 -31.02 -0.05
CA MET A 174 -6.39 -31.00 0.48
C MET A 174 -6.33 -30.70 1.98
N LEU A 175 -7.20 -29.83 2.49
CA LEU A 175 -7.14 -29.32 3.87
C LEU A 175 -8.08 -30.10 4.79
N ASP A 176 -7.62 -30.40 6.00
CA ASP A 176 -8.54 -30.88 7.04
C ASP A 176 -9.44 -29.75 7.58
N ARG A 177 -10.45 -30.09 8.39
CA ARG A 177 -11.42 -29.10 8.91
C ARG A 177 -10.76 -27.98 9.73
N LYS A 178 -9.69 -28.28 10.47
CA LYS A 178 -9.05 -27.28 11.33
C LYS A 178 -8.11 -26.39 10.53
N GLU A 179 -7.35 -26.97 9.60
CA GLU A 179 -6.56 -26.26 8.60
C GLU A 179 -7.44 -25.32 7.76
N LEU A 180 -8.58 -25.81 7.27
CA LEU A 180 -9.56 -25.04 6.52
C LEU A 180 -10.12 -23.87 7.34
N ALA A 181 -10.50 -24.10 8.60
CA ALA A 181 -10.99 -23.05 9.48
C ALA A 181 -9.93 -21.96 9.74
N ALA A 182 -8.65 -22.36 9.88
CA ALA A 182 -7.55 -21.42 10.04
C ALA A 182 -7.33 -20.55 8.79
N VAL A 183 -7.40 -21.16 7.59
CA VAL A 183 -7.31 -20.45 6.30
C VAL A 183 -8.49 -19.49 6.14
N LEU A 184 -9.71 -19.94 6.42
CA LEU A 184 -10.89 -19.08 6.40
C LEU A 184 -10.75 -17.89 7.33
N ALA A 185 -10.25 -18.07 8.56
CA ALA A 185 -10.03 -16.97 9.48
C ALA A 185 -8.99 -15.96 8.96
N HIS A 186 -7.96 -16.45 8.25
CA HIS A 186 -6.97 -15.63 7.57
C HIS A 186 -7.59 -14.81 6.42
N GLU A 187 -8.35 -15.46 5.53
CA GLU A 187 -9.07 -14.80 4.45
C GLU A 187 -10.06 -13.75 4.98
N HIS A 188 -10.88 -14.09 5.98
CA HIS A 188 -11.78 -13.14 6.61
C HIS A 188 -11.05 -11.93 7.23
N ALA A 189 -9.81 -12.10 7.70
CA ALA A 189 -9.01 -11.00 8.20
C ALA A 189 -8.69 -9.97 7.09
N HIS A 190 -8.39 -10.42 5.86
CA HIS A 190 -8.18 -9.52 4.72
C HIS A 190 -9.41 -8.69 4.39
N LEU A 191 -10.60 -9.29 4.42
CA LEU A 191 -11.86 -8.58 4.17
C LEU A 191 -12.18 -7.57 5.27
N ARG A 192 -12.03 -7.99 6.54
CA ARG A 192 -12.31 -7.13 7.70
C ARG A 192 -11.38 -5.93 7.81
N GLN A 193 -10.08 -6.13 7.55
CA GLN A 193 -9.07 -5.08 7.66
C GLN A 193 -8.87 -4.31 6.35
N ARG A 194 -9.63 -4.64 5.29
CA ARG A 194 -9.56 -4.00 3.97
C ARG A 194 -8.12 -3.85 3.48
N HIS A 195 -7.37 -4.93 3.62
CA HIS A 195 -5.93 -4.97 3.32
C HIS A 195 -5.64 -4.58 1.86
N ASP A 196 -6.63 -4.71 0.98
CA ASP A 196 -6.53 -4.25 -0.40
C ASP A 196 -6.37 -2.74 -0.52
N LEU A 197 -7.10 -1.95 0.27
CA LEU A 197 -7.01 -0.48 0.26
C LEU A 197 -5.64 -0.01 0.72
N VAL A 198 -5.05 -0.69 1.70
CA VAL A 198 -3.71 -0.38 2.21
C VAL A 198 -2.65 -0.59 1.13
N LEU A 199 -2.81 -1.59 0.27
CA LEU A 199 -1.84 -1.93 -0.76
C LEU A 199 -1.98 -1.08 -2.04
N LEU A 200 -3.14 -0.43 -2.25
CA LEU A 200 -3.42 0.37 -3.45
C LEU A 200 -2.35 1.43 -3.76
N PRO A 201 -1.91 2.30 -2.83
CA PRO A 201 -0.91 3.32 -3.12
C PRO A 201 0.40 2.72 -3.63
N PHE A 202 0.87 1.64 -3.01
CA PHE A 202 2.10 0.95 -3.41
C PHE A 202 1.94 0.26 -4.77
N SER A 203 0.79 -0.36 -5.03
CA SER A 203 0.50 -0.98 -6.34
C SER A 203 0.45 0.06 -7.46
N SER A 204 -0.04 1.26 -7.15
CA SER A 204 -0.13 2.39 -8.06
C SER A 204 1.26 2.94 -8.37
N LEU A 205 2.08 3.09 -7.34
CA LEU A 205 3.46 3.56 -7.46
C LEU A 205 4.34 2.58 -8.25
N LYS A 206 4.20 1.27 -7.99
CA LYS A 206 4.87 0.21 -8.76
C LYS A 206 4.51 0.27 -10.25
N ARG A 207 3.26 0.61 -10.59
CA ARG A 207 2.80 0.74 -11.99
C ARG A 207 3.19 2.06 -12.64
N ALA A 208 3.19 3.16 -11.89
CA ALA A 208 3.63 4.45 -12.38
C ALA A 208 5.14 4.46 -12.68
N PHE A 209 5.93 3.71 -11.92
CA PHE A 209 7.39 3.65 -12.05
C PHE A 209 7.91 2.21 -12.24
N PRO A 210 7.57 1.52 -13.35
CA PRO A 210 7.85 0.10 -13.53
C PRO A 210 9.33 -0.23 -13.64
N ARG A 211 10.16 0.74 -14.08
CA ARG A 211 11.62 0.59 -14.18
C ARG A 211 12.34 0.77 -12.84
N VAL A 212 11.66 1.30 -11.82
CA VAL A 212 12.26 1.59 -10.51
C VAL A 212 12.06 0.39 -9.60
N ARG A 213 13.08 -0.49 -9.55
CA ARG A 213 13.07 -1.73 -8.73
C ARG A 213 12.68 -1.47 -7.27
N PHE A 214 13.06 -0.31 -6.73
CA PHE A 214 12.71 0.09 -5.36
C PHE A 214 11.19 0.07 -5.09
N MET A 215 10.35 0.43 -6.07
CA MET A 215 8.90 0.43 -5.90
C MET A 215 8.31 -0.98 -5.77
N ALA A 216 8.85 -1.94 -6.54
CA ALA A 216 8.50 -3.35 -6.38
C ALA A 216 8.91 -3.86 -4.99
N THR A 217 10.08 -3.47 -4.50
CA THR A 217 10.55 -3.83 -3.16
C THR A 217 9.66 -3.26 -2.05
N CYS A 218 9.25 -2.00 -2.15
CA CYS A 218 8.32 -1.41 -1.18
C CYS A 218 6.97 -2.13 -1.19
N TYR A 219 6.42 -2.40 -2.38
CA TYR A 219 5.19 -3.17 -2.53
C TYR A 219 5.28 -4.54 -1.86
N ASN A 220 6.32 -5.33 -2.17
CA ASN A 220 6.49 -6.68 -1.60
C ASN A 220 6.66 -6.61 -0.07
N SER A 221 7.38 -5.60 0.44
CA SER A 221 7.58 -5.41 1.89
C SER A 221 6.25 -5.17 2.61
N VAL A 222 5.37 -4.31 2.06
CA VAL A 222 4.06 -4.04 2.67
C VAL A 222 3.10 -5.21 2.49
N ALA A 223 3.14 -5.88 1.33
CA ALA A 223 2.35 -7.09 1.10
C ALA A 223 2.68 -8.18 2.13
N LEU A 224 3.96 -8.45 2.39
CA LEU A 224 4.37 -9.41 3.42
C LEU A 224 3.88 -9.01 4.82
N LEU A 225 3.93 -7.72 5.17
CA LEU A 225 3.41 -7.24 6.47
C LEU A 225 1.90 -7.41 6.58
N ILE A 226 1.16 -7.21 5.49
CA ILE A 226 -0.28 -7.46 5.41
C ILE A 226 -0.60 -8.94 5.66
N GLU A 227 0.15 -9.84 5.03
CA GLU A 227 0.03 -11.30 5.28
C GLU A 227 0.29 -11.63 6.75
N MET A 228 1.33 -11.05 7.34
CA MET A 228 1.66 -11.22 8.76
C MET A 228 0.55 -10.69 9.70
N CYS A 229 -0.15 -9.61 9.32
CA CYS A 229 -1.31 -9.09 10.06
C CYS A 229 -2.50 -10.06 9.99
N ALA A 230 -2.78 -10.60 8.81
CA ALA A 230 -3.85 -11.59 8.62
C ALA A 230 -3.55 -12.89 9.39
N ASP A 231 -2.30 -13.36 9.35
CA ASP A 231 -1.81 -14.47 10.19
C ASP A 231 -2.04 -14.20 11.68
N ASP A 232 -1.64 -13.02 12.17
CA ASP A 232 -1.82 -12.64 13.59
C ASP A 232 -3.30 -12.59 14.00
N GLN A 233 -4.19 -12.26 13.07
CA GLN A 233 -5.63 -12.23 13.30
C GLN A 233 -6.23 -13.63 13.32
N ALA A 234 -5.83 -14.52 12.40
CA ALA A 234 -6.27 -15.91 12.36
C ALA A 234 -5.86 -16.68 13.62
N ARG A 235 -4.64 -16.44 14.12
CA ARG A 235 -4.10 -17.05 15.35
C ARG A 235 -4.88 -16.72 16.63
N ARG A 236 -5.75 -15.70 16.61
CA ARG A 236 -6.60 -15.39 17.77
C ARG A 236 -7.72 -16.40 17.97
N ALA A 237 -8.11 -17.10 16.90
CA ALA A 237 -9.22 -18.05 16.91
C ALA A 237 -8.76 -19.49 16.60
N HIS A 238 -7.66 -19.67 15.87
CA HIS A 238 -7.19 -20.98 15.40
C HIS A 238 -5.71 -21.22 15.71
N SER A 239 -5.30 -22.50 15.63
CA SER A 239 -3.92 -22.89 15.94
C SER A 239 -2.94 -22.31 14.91
N PRO A 240 -1.83 -21.68 15.34
CA PRO A 240 -0.77 -21.24 14.43
C PRO A 240 -0.16 -22.39 13.62
N ARG A 241 -0.17 -23.61 14.19
CA ARG A 241 0.36 -24.80 13.54
C ARG A 241 -0.50 -25.25 12.37
N GLU A 242 -1.83 -25.22 12.53
CA GLU A 242 -2.79 -25.57 11.48
C GLU A 242 -2.66 -24.61 10.28
N LEU A 243 -2.56 -23.31 10.55
CA LEU A 243 -2.31 -22.32 9.50
C LEU A 243 -0.96 -22.55 8.81
N ALA A 244 0.11 -22.81 9.58
CA ALA A 244 1.43 -23.09 9.01
C ALA A 244 1.42 -24.35 8.14
N THR A 245 0.75 -25.42 8.57
CA THR A 245 0.60 -26.65 7.78
C THR A 245 -0.19 -26.39 6.50
N ALA A 246 -1.29 -25.63 6.56
CA ALA A 246 -2.05 -25.24 5.38
C ALA A 246 -1.21 -24.44 4.38
N LEU A 247 -0.41 -23.48 4.85
CA LEU A 247 0.50 -22.69 4.00
C LEU A 247 1.55 -23.57 3.31
N VAL A 248 2.12 -24.54 4.02
CA VAL A 248 3.06 -25.49 3.42
C VAL A 248 2.36 -26.35 2.36
N ARG A 249 1.16 -26.87 2.64
CA ARG A 249 0.38 -27.67 1.69
C ARG A 249 0.07 -26.89 0.40
N PHE A 250 -0.39 -25.63 0.53
CA PHE A 250 -0.60 -24.75 -0.63
C PHE A 250 0.68 -24.51 -1.42
N GLY A 251 1.82 -24.29 -0.73
CA GLY A 251 3.12 -24.10 -1.38
C GLY A 251 3.61 -25.34 -2.13
N THR A 252 3.29 -26.55 -1.64
CA THR A 252 3.69 -27.82 -2.28
C THR A 252 2.73 -28.28 -3.38
N ALA A 253 1.47 -27.84 -3.37
CA ALA A 253 0.44 -28.26 -4.33
C ALA A 253 0.58 -27.61 -5.73
N GLY A 254 1.52 -26.67 -5.91
CA GLY A 254 1.77 -25.97 -7.17
C GLY A 254 0.83 -24.77 -7.38
N ASN A 255 1.36 -23.70 -7.96
CA ASN A 255 0.68 -22.40 -8.10
C ASN A 255 -0.60 -22.47 -8.94
N PRO A 256 -1.79 -22.19 -8.38
CA PRO A 256 -2.91 -21.73 -9.18
C PRO A 256 -2.57 -20.33 -9.70
N THR A 257 -2.87 -20.05 -10.98
CA THR A 257 -2.90 -18.66 -11.47
C THR A 257 -3.99 -17.92 -10.71
N VAL A 258 -3.61 -17.06 -9.77
CA VAL A 258 -4.55 -16.22 -9.04
C VAL A 258 -5.19 -15.25 -10.03
N PRO A 259 -6.54 -15.22 -10.13
CA PRO A 259 -7.21 -14.32 -11.06
C PRO A 259 -6.86 -12.86 -10.73
N ALA A 260 -6.53 -12.06 -11.76
CA ALA A 260 -6.25 -10.63 -11.61
C ALA A 260 -7.30 -9.91 -10.71
N GLY A 261 -6.87 -9.12 -9.73
CA GLY A 261 -7.78 -8.36 -8.85
C GLY A 261 -8.34 -9.10 -7.63
N ALA A 262 -8.08 -10.40 -7.48
CA ALA A 262 -8.18 -11.11 -6.21
C ALA A 262 -6.97 -10.78 -5.31
N MET A 263 -7.17 -10.79 -3.99
CA MET A 263 -6.05 -10.89 -3.05
C MET A 263 -5.91 -12.35 -2.69
N ALA A 264 -4.86 -12.98 -3.20
CA ALA A 264 -4.48 -14.30 -2.80
C ALA A 264 -3.06 -14.28 -2.28
N VAL A 265 -2.76 -15.25 -1.43
CA VAL A 265 -1.41 -15.75 -1.24
C VAL A 265 -0.94 -16.29 -2.59
N VAL A 266 -0.17 -15.49 -3.34
CA VAL A 266 0.57 -15.99 -4.50
C VAL A 266 1.96 -16.36 -3.98
N PRO A 267 2.31 -17.65 -3.89
CA PRO A 267 3.69 -18.06 -3.67
C PRO A 267 4.53 -17.50 -4.82
N ASN A 268 5.36 -16.50 -4.50
CA ASN A 268 6.40 -16.05 -5.38
C ASN A 268 7.35 -17.25 -5.65
N PRO A 269 7.74 -17.55 -6.89
CA PRO A 269 8.66 -18.64 -7.22
C PRO A 269 10.02 -18.55 -6.50
N ASP A 270 10.39 -17.37 -6.01
CA ASP A 270 11.41 -17.22 -4.98
C ASP A 270 10.69 -17.31 -3.61
N GLN A 271 10.98 -18.34 -2.80
CA GLN A 271 10.21 -18.74 -1.61
C GLN A 271 10.64 -18.15 -0.22
N PRO A 272 11.17 -16.91 -0.04
CA PRO A 272 11.46 -16.42 1.30
C PRO A 272 10.21 -15.99 2.08
N GLU A 273 9.09 -15.62 1.42
CA GLU A 273 7.91 -15.07 2.11
C GLU A 273 7.11 -16.13 2.88
N VAL A 274 6.75 -17.25 2.23
CA VAL A 274 6.04 -18.37 2.89
C VAL A 274 6.89 -18.95 4.02
N LEU A 275 8.19 -19.17 3.78
CA LEU A 275 9.11 -19.66 4.81
C LEU A 275 9.20 -18.69 6.00
N THR A 276 9.24 -17.38 5.74
CA THR A 276 9.23 -16.36 6.81
C THR A 276 7.95 -16.42 7.64
N ARG A 277 6.79 -16.56 6.99
CA ARG A 277 5.49 -16.68 7.68
C ARG A 277 5.40 -17.95 8.50
N VAL A 278 5.73 -19.10 7.92
CA VAL A 278 5.74 -20.41 8.60
C VAL A 278 6.68 -20.38 9.81
N SER A 279 7.91 -19.86 9.63
CA SER A 279 8.87 -19.70 10.72
C SER A 279 8.32 -18.83 11.85
N ARG A 280 7.67 -17.70 11.52
CA ARG A 280 7.05 -16.79 12.49
C ARG A 280 5.83 -17.40 13.21
N LEU A 281 5.07 -18.25 12.53
CA LEU A 281 3.92 -18.95 13.10
C LEU A 281 4.36 -20.01 14.12
N LEU A 282 5.39 -20.79 13.77
CA LEU A 282 5.91 -21.88 14.59
C LEU A 282 6.83 -21.39 15.71
N ASN A 283 7.58 -20.31 15.48
CA ASN A 283 8.51 -19.72 16.42
C ASN A 283 8.13 -18.25 16.68
N PRO A 284 7.06 -17.98 17.44
CA PRO A 284 6.64 -16.61 17.70
C PRO A 284 7.69 -15.88 18.54
N GLY A 285 8.36 -14.90 17.94
CA GLY A 285 9.24 -13.99 18.66
C GLY A 285 8.47 -13.05 19.60
N ALA A 286 9.21 -12.33 20.45
CA ALA A 286 8.64 -11.30 21.30
C ALA A 286 7.93 -10.23 20.47
N ARG A 287 6.71 -9.86 20.86
CA ARG A 287 5.96 -8.77 20.23
C ARG A 287 6.72 -7.46 20.37
N LEU A 288 6.49 -6.53 19.44
CA LEU A 288 7.03 -5.19 19.54
C LEU A 288 6.58 -4.54 20.85
N SER A 289 7.52 -3.95 21.61
CA SER A 289 7.19 -3.24 22.84
C SER A 289 6.19 -2.11 22.57
N ARG A 290 5.29 -1.85 23.53
CA ARG A 290 4.37 -0.71 23.49
C ARG A 290 5.14 0.60 23.37
N THR A 291 6.27 0.75 24.04
CA THR A 291 7.11 1.97 23.98
C THR A 291 7.64 2.21 22.57
N THR A 292 8.20 1.19 21.92
CA THR A 292 8.67 1.27 20.54
C THR A 292 7.52 1.53 19.57
N SER A 293 6.38 0.89 19.80
CA SER A 293 5.18 1.07 18.97
C SER A 293 4.70 2.52 19.03
N THR A 294 4.55 3.08 20.23
CA THR A 294 4.17 4.47 20.44
C THR A 294 5.20 5.43 19.85
N ALA A 295 6.49 5.17 20.02
CA ALA A 295 7.55 6.01 19.45
C ALA A 295 7.48 6.06 17.91
N VAL A 296 7.26 4.93 17.24
CA VAL A 296 7.12 4.88 15.77
C VAL A 296 5.85 5.59 15.31
N LEU A 297 4.74 5.43 16.03
CA LEU A 297 3.48 6.10 15.69
C LEU A 297 3.59 7.63 15.89
N LEU A 298 4.18 8.08 16.99
CA LEU A 298 4.43 9.50 17.24
C LEU A 298 5.40 10.08 16.21
N GLY A 299 6.48 9.37 15.87
CA GLY A 299 7.40 9.79 14.82
C GLY A 299 6.71 9.90 13.46
N SER A 300 5.81 8.97 13.13
CA SER A 300 5.01 9.00 11.89
C SER A 300 4.05 10.20 11.88
N ALA A 301 3.39 10.48 13.01
CA ALA A 301 2.49 11.62 13.16
C ALA A 301 3.25 12.95 13.09
N ALA A 302 4.41 13.05 13.75
CA ALA A 302 5.27 14.23 13.71
C ALA A 302 5.76 14.50 12.29
N LEU A 303 6.22 13.47 11.57
CA LEU A 303 6.61 13.58 10.16
C LEU A 303 5.49 14.16 9.29
N MET A 304 4.25 13.70 9.48
CA MET A 304 3.07 14.23 8.78
C MET A 304 2.77 15.67 9.15
N ALA A 305 2.74 15.97 10.45
CA ALA A 305 2.47 17.33 10.93
C ALA A 305 3.52 18.33 10.42
N THR A 306 4.81 17.97 10.48
CA THR A 306 5.89 18.82 9.96
C THR A 306 5.79 19.00 8.45
N THR A 307 5.53 17.92 7.70
CA THR A 307 5.41 17.99 6.24
C THR A 307 4.26 18.93 5.82
N LEU A 308 3.10 18.81 6.45
CA LEU A 308 1.93 19.66 6.17
C LEU A 308 2.10 21.10 6.70
N GLY A 309 2.77 21.27 7.83
CA GLY A 309 3.07 22.59 8.39
C GLY A 309 3.95 23.44 7.46
N LEU A 310 4.98 22.83 6.87
CA LEU A 310 5.90 23.50 5.94
C LEU A 310 5.23 24.04 4.67
N TRP A 311 4.06 23.53 4.29
CA TRP A 311 3.31 24.04 3.12
C TRP A 311 2.69 25.42 3.36
N ASN A 312 2.43 25.77 4.62
CA ASN A 312 1.74 26.99 5.00
C ASN A 312 2.70 28.09 5.46
N LEU A 313 3.95 27.76 5.75
CA LEU A 313 4.92 28.73 6.24
C LEU A 313 5.34 29.69 5.12
N PRO A 314 5.06 31.00 5.27
CA PRO A 314 5.60 32.02 4.39
C PRO A 314 7.07 32.20 4.74
N MET A 315 7.97 31.62 3.93
CA MET A 315 9.43 31.70 4.13
C MET A 315 10.16 31.94 2.81
#